data_AF-A0AAV4IBY2-F1
#
_entry.id   AF-A0AAV4IBY2-F1
#
_cell.length_a   1.000
_cell.length_b   1.000
_cell.length_c   1.000
_cell.angle_alpha   90.00
_cell.angle_beta   90.00
_cell.angle_gamma   90.00
#
_symmetry.space_group_name_H-M   'P 1'
#
loop_
_entity.id
_entity.type
_entity.pdbx_description
1 polymer ?
#
loop_
_entity_poly.entity_id
_entity_poly.type
_entity_poly.pdbx_seq_one_letter_code
_entity_poly.pdbx_strand_id
1 'polypeptide(L)'
;MAIEQHSSITLSVFFSVPQDGYVDWSKPLLEQAEELGDSYFEWVHQPVDRPVRLFHSDLGEMLTRAYWWMVPLTWCPVVMYMIGSSYSHLVNTPEVWPMDNLLGELNQLVVALKREGLRRDLGRALIFSLAIPGD
;
A
#
# COMPACT_ATOMS: atom_id res chain seq x y z
N MET A 1 45.12 4.40 18.10
CA MET A 1 46.01 3.45 17.39
C MET A 1 45.54 2.00 17.50
N ALA A 2 44.93 1.54 18.61
CA ALA A 2 44.43 0.14 18.74
C ALA A 2 43.10 -0.18 18.02
N ILE A 3 42.27 0.83 17.70
CA ILE A 3 40.94 0.62 17.10
C ILE A 3 41.02 0.36 15.58
N GLU A 4 41.96 1.00 14.88
CA GLU A 4 42.21 0.82 13.44
C GLU A 4 42.68 -0.59 13.07
N GLN A 5 43.37 -1.25 14.01
CA GLN A 5 43.90 -2.59 13.81
C GLN A 5 42.80 -3.64 13.96
N HIS A 6 41.82 -3.39 14.83
CA HIS A 6 40.68 -4.29 15.04
C HIS A 6 39.70 -4.27 13.85
N SER A 7 39.48 -3.11 13.22
CA SER A 7 38.64 -2.99 12.00
C SER A 7 39.32 -3.57 10.76
N SER A 8 40.64 -3.45 10.65
CA SER A 8 41.41 -4.05 9.56
C SER A 8 41.47 -5.59 9.66
N ILE A 9 41.57 -6.13 10.89
CA ILE A 9 41.57 -7.58 11.12
C ILE A 9 40.19 -8.18 10.86
N THR A 10 39.09 -7.56 11.29
CA THR A 10 37.73 -8.07 11.01
C THR A 10 37.37 -7.98 9.53
N LEU A 11 37.75 -6.92 8.82
CA LEU A 11 37.56 -6.84 7.36
C LEU A 11 38.42 -7.85 6.60
N SER A 12 39.66 -8.11 7.04
CA SER A 12 40.50 -9.15 6.44
C SER A 12 39.98 -10.57 6.71
N VAL A 13 39.41 -10.83 7.89
CA VAL A 13 38.80 -12.13 8.23
C VAL A 13 37.49 -12.34 7.48
N PHE A 14 36.67 -11.29 7.34
CA PHE A 14 35.44 -11.32 6.54
C PHE A 14 35.72 -11.52 5.05
N PHE A 15 36.77 -10.88 4.51
CA PHE A 15 37.16 -11.00 3.10
C PHE A 15 37.95 -12.29 2.79
N SER A 16 38.55 -12.96 3.78
CA SER A 16 39.42 -14.12 3.58
C SER A 16 38.73 -15.49 3.72
N VAL A 17 37.40 -15.54 3.88
CA VAL A 17 36.65 -16.81 3.80
C VAL A 17 36.76 -17.32 2.35
N PRO A 18 37.32 -18.54 2.11
CA PRO A 18 37.38 -19.10 0.77
C PRO A 18 35.94 -19.38 0.28
N GLN A 19 35.47 -18.61 -0.70
CA GLN A 19 34.09 -18.64 -1.21
C GLN A 19 33.85 -19.70 -2.30
N ASP A 20 34.78 -20.66 -2.43
CA ASP A 20 35.05 -21.28 -3.74
C ASP A 20 34.90 -22.81 -3.72
N GLY A 21 34.62 -23.42 -2.56
CA GLY A 21 34.69 -24.87 -2.41
C GLY A 21 33.36 -25.64 -2.49
N TYR A 22 32.22 -24.97 -2.27
CA TYR A 22 30.93 -25.66 -2.06
C TYR A 22 29.96 -25.58 -3.25
N VAL A 23 30.09 -24.61 -4.14
CA VAL A 23 29.09 -24.35 -5.18
C VAL A 23 29.73 -24.10 -6.56
N ASP A 24 29.24 -24.84 -7.54
CA ASP A 24 29.35 -24.76 -8.99
C ASP A 24 28.87 -23.43 -9.62
N TRP A 25 29.67 -22.36 -9.65
CA TRP A 25 29.20 -21.06 -10.20
C TRP A 25 28.96 -21.04 -11.72
N SER A 26 29.42 -22.06 -12.46
CA SER A 26 29.13 -22.21 -13.90
C SER A 26 27.76 -22.84 -14.17
N LYS A 27 27.10 -23.37 -13.14
CA LYS A 27 25.84 -24.12 -13.19
C LYS A 27 24.71 -23.35 -12.49
N PRO A 28 23.44 -23.60 -12.84
CA PRO A 28 22.30 -22.95 -12.20
C PRO A 28 22.27 -23.27 -10.70
N LEU A 29 22.01 -22.23 -9.89
CA LEU A 29 22.10 -22.31 -8.44
C LEU A 29 20.98 -23.16 -7.82
N LEU A 30 19.78 -23.14 -8.41
CA LEU A 30 18.60 -23.81 -7.87
C LEU A 30 18.77 -25.34 -7.81
N GLU A 31 19.43 -25.92 -8.81
CA GLU A 31 19.70 -27.36 -8.92
C GLU A 31 20.75 -27.81 -7.89
N GLN A 32 21.70 -26.93 -7.54
CA GLN A 32 22.77 -27.24 -6.58
C GLN A 32 22.37 -26.92 -5.13
N ALA A 33 21.48 -25.96 -4.93
CA ALA A 33 21.01 -25.59 -3.60
C ALA A 33 20.26 -26.75 -2.92
N GLU A 34 19.61 -27.63 -3.70
CA GLU A 34 18.93 -28.82 -3.19
C GLU A 34 19.93 -29.88 -2.67
N GLU A 35 21.07 -30.05 -3.33
CA GLU A 35 22.12 -31.01 -2.92
C GLU A 35 22.95 -30.55 -1.70
N LEU A 36 22.85 -29.28 -1.31
CA LEU A 36 23.72 -28.67 -0.30
C LEU A 36 23.33 -28.99 1.16
N GLY A 37 22.12 -29.51 1.40
CA GLY A 37 21.66 -30.07 2.67
C GLY A 37 22.08 -29.26 3.91
N ASP A 38 22.85 -29.90 4.79
CA ASP A 38 23.27 -29.33 6.09
C ASP A 38 24.21 -28.11 5.97
N SER A 39 24.90 -27.94 4.84
CA SER A 39 25.80 -26.79 4.59
C SER A 39 25.09 -25.57 3.99
N TYR A 40 23.79 -25.71 3.63
CA TYR A 40 22.99 -24.64 3.04
C TYR A 40 22.86 -23.41 3.97
N PHE A 41 22.61 -23.66 5.26
CA PHE A 41 22.34 -22.59 6.23
C PHE A 41 23.58 -21.73 6.50
N GLU A 42 24.76 -22.34 6.51
CA GLU A 42 26.02 -21.62 6.72
C GLU A 42 26.45 -20.85 5.45
N TRP A 43 26.13 -21.39 4.27
CA TRP A 43 26.38 -20.73 2.99
C TRP A 43 25.47 -19.52 2.72
N VAL A 44 24.16 -19.60 3.02
CA VAL A 44 23.20 -18.52 2.66
C VAL A 44 23.46 -17.18 3.37
N HIS A 45 24.12 -17.22 4.53
CA HIS A 45 24.46 -16.02 5.30
C HIS A 45 25.77 -15.37 4.85
N GLN A 46 26.50 -16.00 3.93
CA GLN A 46 27.73 -15.44 3.39
C GLN A 46 27.39 -14.41 2.31
N PRO A 47 28.00 -13.21 2.36
CA PRO A 47 27.78 -12.20 1.34
C PRO A 47 28.49 -12.62 0.05
N VAL A 48 27.70 -12.86 -0.99
CA VAL A 48 28.18 -13.24 -2.33
C VAL A 48 27.89 -12.09 -3.29
N ASP A 49 28.94 -11.37 -3.71
CA ASP A 49 28.83 -10.14 -4.51
C ASP A 49 29.16 -10.40 -6.00
N ARG A 50 28.56 -11.44 -6.59
CA ARG A 50 28.74 -11.84 -8.00
C ARG A 50 27.41 -12.06 -8.72
N PRO A 51 27.33 -11.83 -10.05
CA PRO A 51 26.13 -12.14 -10.82
C PRO A 51 25.90 -13.66 -10.88
N VAL A 52 24.95 -14.15 -10.09
CA VAL A 52 24.61 -15.58 -9.99
C VAL A 52 23.45 -15.91 -10.94
N ARG A 53 23.62 -16.95 -11.76
CA ARG A 53 22.56 -17.47 -12.63
C ARG A 53 21.64 -18.43 -11.85
N LEU A 54 20.41 -18.01 -11.60
CA LEU A 54 19.44 -18.77 -10.80
C LEU A 54 18.76 -19.91 -11.59
N PHE A 55 18.43 -19.66 -12.86
CA PHE A 55 17.70 -20.62 -13.72
C PHE A 55 18.51 -20.97 -14.97
N HIS A 56 18.27 -22.17 -15.51
CA HIS A 56 18.79 -22.55 -16.83
C HIS A 56 18.11 -21.76 -17.97
N SER A 57 16.87 -21.30 -17.74
CA SER A 57 16.05 -20.60 -18.75
C SER A 57 16.14 -19.07 -18.63
N ASP A 58 16.32 -18.41 -19.78
CA ASP A 58 16.42 -16.94 -19.86
C ASP A 58 15.15 -16.22 -19.41
N LEU A 59 13.98 -16.87 -19.57
CA LEU A 59 12.70 -16.33 -19.09
C LEU A 59 12.61 -16.33 -17.56
N GLY A 60 13.06 -17.39 -16.89
CA GLY A 60 13.09 -17.47 -15.43
C GLY A 60 14.08 -16.47 -14.83
N GLU A 61 15.19 -16.24 -15.53
CA GLU A 61 16.20 -15.25 -15.15
C GLU A 61 15.70 -13.81 -15.34
N MET A 62 14.91 -13.55 -16.38
CA MET A 62 14.26 -12.26 -16.59
C MET A 62 13.20 -11.95 -15.51
N LEU A 63 12.47 -12.97 -15.03
CA LEU A 63 11.49 -12.80 -13.95
C LEU A 63 12.13 -12.55 -12.58
N THR A 64 13.33 -13.10 -12.33
CA THR A 64 14.07 -12.86 -11.08
C THR A 64 14.86 -11.56 -11.09
N ARG A 65 15.24 -11.05 -12.27
CA ARG A 65 15.70 -9.66 -12.42
C ARG A 65 14.52 -8.70 -12.48
N ALA A 66 13.84 -8.54 -11.35
CA ALA A 66 12.84 -7.50 -11.18
C ALA A 66 13.55 -6.14 -11.13
N TYR A 67 13.66 -5.47 -12.27
CA TYR A 67 14.16 -4.10 -12.31
C TYR A 67 13.27 -3.17 -11.48
N TRP A 68 13.88 -2.19 -10.81
CA TRP A 68 13.16 -1.25 -9.94
C TRP A 68 12.00 -0.53 -10.67
N TRP A 69 12.09 -0.34 -11.98
CA TRP A 69 11.08 0.30 -12.82
C TRP A 69 9.90 -0.62 -13.22
N MET A 70 10.02 -1.94 -13.08
CA MET A 70 8.93 -2.89 -13.36
C MET A 70 7.75 -2.71 -12.41
N VAL A 71 8.04 -2.37 -11.15
CA VAL A 71 7.01 -2.18 -10.11
C VAL A 71 6.13 -0.96 -10.46
N PRO A 72 6.66 0.26 -10.64
CA PRO A 72 5.86 1.38 -11.11
C PRO A 72 5.14 1.11 -12.44
N LEU A 73 5.81 0.48 -13.42
CA LEU A 73 5.21 0.21 -14.73
C LEU A 73 3.99 -0.71 -14.64
N THR A 74 4.01 -1.68 -13.73
CA THR A 74 2.89 -2.61 -13.53
C THR A 74 1.75 -1.96 -12.75
N TRP A 75 2.08 -1.21 -11.68
CA TRP A 75 1.06 -0.67 -10.78
C TRP A 75 0.46 0.67 -11.24
N CYS A 76 1.20 1.51 -11.96
CA CYS A 76 0.69 2.80 -12.43
C CYS A 76 -0.55 2.67 -13.34
N PRO A 77 -0.57 1.79 -14.36
CA PRO A 77 -1.76 1.60 -15.20
C PRO A 77 -2.96 1.05 -14.41
N VAL A 78 -2.72 0.15 -13.45
CA VAL A 78 -3.76 -0.43 -12.61
C VAL A 78 -4.42 0.67 -11.76
N VAL A 79 -3.62 1.50 -11.10
CA VAL A 79 -4.12 2.61 -10.29
C VAL A 79 -4.85 3.64 -11.15
N MET A 80 -4.29 4.00 -12.32
CA MET A 80 -4.96 4.91 -13.26
C MET A 80 -6.30 4.36 -13.74
N TYR A 81 -6.38 3.06 -14.02
CA TYR A 81 -7.63 2.41 -14.40
C TYR A 81 -8.67 2.44 -13.27
N MET A 82 -8.26 2.15 -12.04
CA MET A 82 -9.18 2.21 -10.88
C MET A 82 -9.70 3.64 -10.65
N ILE A 83 -8.83 4.64 -10.74
CA ILE A 83 -9.21 6.05 -10.62
C ILE A 83 -10.16 6.44 -11.77
N GLY A 84 -9.84 6.09 -13.01
CA GLY A 84 -10.68 6.40 -14.18
C GLY A 84 -12.06 5.74 -14.10
N SER A 85 -12.10 4.48 -13.67
CA SER A 85 -13.34 3.73 -13.43
C SER A 85 -14.19 4.42 -12.35
N SER A 86 -13.60 4.75 -11.20
CA SER A 86 -14.29 5.47 -10.11
C SER A 86 -14.81 6.83 -10.56
N TYR A 87 -13.99 7.62 -11.27
CA TYR A 87 -14.39 8.92 -11.78
C TYR A 87 -15.55 8.79 -12.77
N SER A 88 -15.46 7.85 -13.72
CA SER A 88 -16.53 7.62 -14.69
C SER A 88 -17.83 7.18 -14.00
N HIS A 89 -17.75 6.38 -12.95
CA HIS A 89 -18.92 5.98 -12.17
C HIS A 89 -19.57 7.18 -11.48
N LEU A 90 -18.78 8.01 -10.77
CA LEU A 90 -19.27 9.21 -10.08
C LEU A 90 -19.90 10.24 -11.03
N VAL A 91 -19.37 10.37 -12.25
CA VAL A 91 -19.93 11.27 -13.26
C VAL A 91 -21.27 10.73 -13.82
N ASN A 92 -21.36 9.42 -14.06
CA ASN A 92 -22.57 8.81 -14.64
C ASN A 92 -23.69 8.59 -13.62
N THR A 93 -23.35 8.40 -12.34
CA THR A 93 -24.29 8.36 -11.22
C THR A 93 -24.02 9.56 -10.31
N PRO A 94 -24.55 10.75 -10.62
CA PRO A 94 -24.49 11.85 -9.67
C PRO A 94 -25.16 11.37 -8.38
N GLU A 95 -24.39 11.29 -7.30
CA GLU A 95 -24.93 10.94 -6.00
C GLU A 95 -25.87 12.07 -5.56
N VAL A 96 -27.16 11.78 -5.51
CA VAL A 96 -28.15 12.73 -4.98
C VAL A 96 -28.19 12.51 -3.49
N TRP A 97 -27.45 13.32 -2.73
CA TRP A 97 -27.44 13.17 -1.28
C TRP A 97 -28.85 13.43 -0.73
N PRO A 98 -29.36 12.61 0.20
CA PRO A 98 -30.67 12.82 0.80
C PRO A 98 -30.81 14.22 1.42
N MET A 99 -29.69 14.78 1.90
CA MET A 99 -29.65 16.11 2.49
C MET A 99 -29.90 17.22 1.47
N ASP A 100 -29.52 17.07 0.20
CA ASP A 100 -29.76 18.12 -0.81
C ASP A 100 -31.25 18.28 -1.10
N ASN A 101 -31.97 17.15 -1.20
CA ASN A 101 -33.43 17.14 -1.34
C ASN A 101 -34.12 17.72 -0.09
N LEU A 102 -33.67 17.32 1.11
CA LEU A 102 -34.22 17.84 2.37
C LEU A 102 -33.97 19.34 2.55
N LEU A 103 -32.78 19.84 2.20
CA LEU A 103 -32.47 21.27 2.25
C LEU A 103 -33.31 22.05 1.23
N GLY A 104 -33.57 21.48 0.06
CA GLY A 104 -34.52 22.02 -0.92
C GLY A 104 -35.92 22.17 -0.33
N GLU A 105 -36.48 21.10 0.24
CA GLU A 105 -37.78 21.08 0.91
C GLU A 105 -37.85 22.07 2.08
N LEU A 106 -36.84 22.08 2.96
CA LEU A 106 -36.77 23.00 4.09
C LEU A 106 -36.69 24.46 3.64
N ASN A 107 -35.98 24.75 2.54
CA ASN A 107 -35.91 26.10 2.01
C ASN A 107 -37.28 26.55 1.47
N GLN A 108 -38.02 25.66 0.79
CA GLN A 108 -39.40 25.94 0.37
C GLN A 108 -40.31 26.21 1.58
N LEU A 109 -40.19 25.40 2.64
CA LEU A 109 -40.97 25.61 3.87
C LEU A 109 -40.58 26.91 4.59
N VAL A 110 -39.29 27.26 4.64
CA VAL A 110 -38.85 28.53 5.25
C VAL A 110 -39.38 29.72 4.45
N VAL A 111 -39.40 29.64 3.12
CA VAL A 111 -39.98 30.68 2.25
C VAL A 111 -41.51 30.75 2.42
N ALA A 112 -42.20 29.62 2.52
CA ALA A 112 -43.63 29.54 2.80
C ALA A 112 -43.97 30.12 4.18
N LEU A 113 -43.24 29.74 5.22
CA LEU A 113 -43.40 30.26 6.58
C LEU A 113 -43.07 31.75 6.67
N LYS A 114 -42.08 32.23 5.90
CA LYS A 114 -41.78 33.67 5.80
C LYS A 114 -42.91 34.44 5.11
N ARG A 115 -43.62 33.81 4.18
CA ARG A 115 -44.82 34.35 3.53
C ARG A 115 -46.05 34.32 4.44
N GLU A 116 -46.16 33.31 5.30
CA GLU A 116 -47.32 33.11 6.20
C GLU A 116 -47.23 33.82 7.54
N GLY A 117 -46.08 34.42 7.91
CA GLY A 117 -45.98 35.28 9.10
C GLY A 117 -46.26 34.60 10.45
N LEU A 118 -46.42 33.28 10.50
CA LEU A 118 -46.78 32.49 11.67
C LEU A 118 -45.56 32.11 12.54
N ARG A 119 -44.67 33.07 12.79
CA ARG A 119 -43.43 32.83 13.58
C ARG A 119 -43.50 33.31 15.04
N ARG A 120 -44.64 33.84 15.49
CA ARG A 120 -44.80 34.32 16.87
C ARG A 120 -45.51 33.34 17.79
N ASP A 121 -46.31 32.43 17.24
CA ASP A 121 -47.12 31.51 18.05
C ASP A 121 -46.48 30.14 18.23
N LEU A 122 -45.69 29.66 17.24
CA LEU A 122 -45.03 28.35 17.34
C LEU A 122 -43.95 28.30 18.42
N GLY A 123 -43.23 29.40 18.68
CA GLY A 123 -42.26 29.48 19.76
C GLY A 123 -42.92 29.37 21.14
N ARG A 124 -44.17 29.81 21.28
CA ARG A 124 -44.97 29.66 22.51
C ARG A 124 -45.56 28.25 22.59
N ALA A 125 -46.04 27.70 21.48
CA ALA A 125 -46.60 26.36 21.42
C ALA A 125 -45.55 25.26 21.65
N LEU A 126 -44.34 25.40 21.11
CA LEU A 126 -43.23 24.47 21.34
C LEU A 126 -42.68 24.57 22.77
N ILE A 127 -42.61 25.77 23.36
CA ILE A 127 -42.25 25.92 24.77
C ILE A 127 -43.32 25.32 25.69
N PHE A 128 -44.61 25.52 25.38
CA PHE A 128 -45.72 24.90 26.14
C PHE A 128 -45.80 23.38 25.94
N SER A 129 -45.42 22.86 24.76
CA SER A 129 -45.43 21.41 24.48
C SER A 129 -44.18 20.68 25.02
N LEU A 130 -43.07 21.39 25.27
CA LEU A 130 -41.87 20.83 25.92
C LEU A 130 -41.90 21.00 27.45
N ALA A 131 -42.83 21.80 27.98
CA ALA A 131 -43.14 21.90 29.40
C ALA A 131 -44.06 20.74 29.79
N ILE A 132 -43.44 19.61 30.13
CA ILE A 132 -44.09 18.42 30.70
C ILE A 132 -44.86 18.85 31.97
N PRO A 133 -46.19 18.62 32.08
CA PRO A 133 -46.89 18.77 33.35
C PRO A 133 -46.48 17.61 34.26
N GLY A 134 -45.68 17.92 35.27
CA GLY A 134 -45.50 17.04 36.42
C GLY A 134 -46.68 17.24 37.36
N ASP A 135 -47.55 16.23 37.42
CA ASP A 135 -48.31 15.77 38.59
C ASP A 135 -48.40 14.24 38.50
#